data_AF-A0A8J7PRA6-F1
#
_entry.id   AF-A0A8J7PRA6-F1
#
_cell.length_a   1.000
_cell.length_b   1.000
_cell.length_c   1.000
_cell.angle_alpha   90.00
_cell.angle_beta   90.00
_cell.angle_gamma   90.00
#
_symmetry.space_group_name_H-M   'P 1'
#
loop_
_entity.id
_entity.type
_entity.pdbx_description
1 polymer ?
#
loop_
_entity_poly.entity_id
_entity_poly.type
_entity_poly.pdbx_seq_one_letter_code
_entity_poly.pdbx_strand_id
1 'polypeptide(L)'
;GYLTAYDADGPRPEKAIELWPRLLHRPLAAAALRLFEAGNGRVSLPVVRAAQQFLDAVRHHDGKPLPRPLARRVLVRKPGGTLDGWLDTLPDPTIAAGVRELIEPQPESPAIPTGAVPDSLTYRKSATRAFEVAYWKTIAALAEGTFLNKNNADCVRDDVTRRVRPYEGRQLDDLGDYLLGFYARKISAAGMTGKALAGEMRFRWRTDFDYSWMGGWLKNQEAPAERDIMVVIPGKDRSRAVIMGDHYDTAYMHDRFYKELGGCGARLSACGADDNHSATAAMMLAAPILLDLSKKGKLGCDVWLVHLTGEEFPADCLGARALTERLVEGTLKLHLPGGKTRDLSGVRIKGLYVSDMIAHNNDHARDIFQISPGTGRQSFWLADQAHIANEIWNESVPVWNRQPDRAGRPRGRRSPHGAAIPEVAPFLAVEGQVRLPADPHSTIFNTDAQVFSDAGVPCVLFMENYDINRAGYHDTHDTMENIDLDYGAAVCAVTIEAVARAATVEQGGQPRVSARRKRAAVRP
;
A
#
# COMPACT_ATOMS: atom_id res chain seq x y z
N GLY A 1 27.79 -18.70 -4.62
CA GLY A 1 27.63 -19.76 -5.63
C GLY A 1 28.99 -20.17 -6.11
N TYR A 2 29.31 -21.45 -5.98
CA TYR A 2 30.48 -22.05 -6.59
C TYR A 2 30.06 -22.41 -8.02
N LEU A 3 30.82 -22.02 -9.03
CA LEU A 3 30.71 -22.67 -10.33
C LEU A 3 31.61 -23.89 -10.24
N THR A 4 31.01 -25.07 -10.29
CA THR A 4 31.76 -26.33 -10.27
C THR A 4 31.68 -26.96 -11.66
N ALA A 5 32.79 -27.51 -12.12
CA ALA A 5 32.86 -28.29 -13.34
C ALA A 5 32.99 -29.76 -12.98
N TYR A 6 32.19 -30.60 -13.60
CA TYR A 6 32.28 -32.06 -13.54
C TYR A 6 31.94 -32.64 -14.91
N ASP A 7 32.32 -33.90 -15.13
CA ASP A 7 32.01 -34.62 -16.36
C ASP A 7 30.49 -34.76 -16.53
N ALA A 8 29.96 -34.29 -17.66
CA ALA A 8 28.52 -34.28 -17.94
C ALA A 8 27.96 -35.68 -18.18
N ASP A 9 28.78 -36.58 -18.75
CA ASP A 9 28.39 -37.96 -19.05
C ASP A 9 28.53 -38.89 -17.83
N GLY A 10 29.16 -38.39 -16.75
CA GLY A 10 29.36 -39.10 -15.50
C GLY A 10 29.45 -38.15 -14.30
N PRO A 11 28.34 -37.47 -13.93
CA PRO A 11 28.36 -36.44 -12.90
C PRO A 11 28.77 -37.01 -11.55
N ARG A 12 29.90 -36.49 -11.03
CA ARG A 12 30.42 -36.78 -9.69
C ARG A 12 30.54 -35.47 -8.90
N PRO A 13 29.44 -34.94 -8.35
CA PRO A 13 29.41 -33.64 -7.68
C PRO A 13 30.44 -33.53 -6.54
N GLU A 14 30.75 -34.64 -5.88
CA GLU A 14 31.75 -34.75 -4.82
C GLU A 14 33.20 -34.59 -5.33
N LYS A 15 33.44 -34.76 -6.63
CA LYS A 15 34.74 -34.56 -7.31
C LYS A 15 34.75 -33.33 -8.20
N ALA A 16 33.73 -32.50 -8.14
CA ALA A 16 33.63 -31.36 -9.03
C ALA A 16 34.77 -30.35 -8.75
N ILE A 17 35.37 -29.83 -9.81
CA ILE A 17 36.43 -28.82 -9.72
C ILE A 17 35.78 -27.47 -9.53
N GLU A 18 36.17 -26.75 -8.48
CA GLU A 18 35.71 -25.37 -8.28
C GLU A 18 36.42 -24.43 -9.26
N LEU A 19 35.64 -23.67 -10.03
CA LEU A 19 36.14 -22.70 -10.99
C LEU A 19 36.45 -21.35 -10.31
N TRP A 20 37.57 -20.72 -10.71
CA TRP A 20 38.01 -19.40 -10.22
C TRP A 20 37.98 -18.35 -11.35
N PRO A 21 37.57 -17.09 -11.07
CA PRO A 21 37.17 -16.54 -9.78
C PRO A 21 35.79 -17.02 -9.31
N ARG A 22 35.58 -17.05 -7.99
CA ARG A 22 34.25 -17.31 -7.40
C ARG A 22 33.33 -16.10 -7.63
N LEU A 23 32.84 -15.94 -8.87
CA LEU A 23 32.05 -14.79 -9.31
C LEU A 23 30.79 -14.53 -8.46
N LEU A 24 30.27 -15.57 -7.78
CA LEU A 24 29.10 -15.47 -6.89
C LEU A 24 29.46 -15.67 -5.41
N HIS A 25 30.73 -15.54 -5.00
CA HIS A 25 31.09 -15.59 -3.59
C HIS A 25 30.62 -14.32 -2.89
N ARG A 26 29.77 -14.49 -1.88
CA ARG A 26 29.22 -13.42 -1.06
C ARG A 26 29.60 -13.72 0.38
N PRO A 27 30.77 -13.26 0.85
CA PRO A 27 31.31 -13.64 2.17
C PRO A 27 30.29 -13.44 3.30
N LEU A 28 29.60 -12.31 3.30
CA LEU A 28 28.61 -12.00 4.33
C LEU A 28 27.36 -12.89 4.26
N ALA A 29 26.87 -13.20 3.05
CA ALA A 29 25.74 -14.13 2.90
C ALA A 29 26.14 -15.55 3.32
N ALA A 30 27.35 -16.00 3.00
CA ALA A 30 27.87 -17.28 3.46
C ALA A 30 28.05 -17.30 4.99
N ALA A 31 28.53 -16.20 5.59
CA ALA A 31 28.62 -16.08 7.04
C ALA A 31 27.23 -16.08 7.70
N ALA A 32 26.25 -15.40 7.12
CA ALA A 32 24.87 -15.40 7.60
C ALA A 32 24.21 -16.79 7.53
N LEU A 33 24.55 -17.62 6.54
CA LEU A 33 24.06 -19.01 6.47
C LEU A 33 24.52 -19.86 7.66
N ARG A 34 25.70 -19.59 8.23
CA ARG A 34 26.18 -20.29 9.44
C ARG A 34 25.33 -20.01 10.67
N LEU A 35 24.51 -18.96 10.65
CA LEU A 35 23.53 -18.70 11.70
C LEU A 35 22.37 -19.72 11.69
N PHE A 36 22.16 -20.45 10.59
CA PHE A 36 21.14 -21.50 10.48
C PHE A 36 21.67 -22.90 10.86
N GLU A 37 22.97 -23.07 11.10
CA GLU A 37 23.54 -24.39 11.39
C GLU A 37 23.02 -24.93 12.74
N ALA A 38 22.50 -26.16 12.70
CA ALA A 38 21.99 -26.85 13.88
C ALA A 38 23.08 -26.96 14.95
N GLY A 39 22.77 -26.55 16.19
CA GLY A 39 23.73 -26.53 17.31
C GLY A 39 24.34 -25.16 17.61
N ASN A 40 24.08 -24.13 16.79
CA ASN A 40 24.49 -22.76 17.06
C ASN A 40 23.59 -22.07 18.11
N GLY A 41 23.25 -22.77 19.21
CA GLY A 41 22.20 -22.46 20.22
C GLY A 41 22.32 -21.11 20.96
N ARG A 42 23.13 -20.19 20.45
CA ARG A 42 23.31 -18.80 20.85
C ARG A 42 22.50 -17.81 20.01
N VAL A 43 21.94 -18.22 18.86
CA VAL A 43 21.25 -17.29 17.93
C VAL A 43 19.78 -17.62 17.80
N SER A 44 18.93 -16.63 18.05
CA SER A 44 17.49 -16.78 17.84
C SER A 44 17.13 -16.60 16.37
N LEU A 45 16.12 -17.34 15.89
CA LEU A 45 15.60 -17.22 14.51
C LEU A 45 15.28 -15.77 14.09
N PRO A 46 14.75 -14.88 14.97
CA PRO A 46 14.58 -13.45 14.64
C PRO A 46 15.87 -12.73 14.24
N VAL A 47 17.00 -13.01 14.90
CA VAL A 47 18.30 -12.41 14.56
C VAL A 47 18.75 -12.84 13.17
N VAL A 48 18.54 -14.12 12.84
CA VAL A 48 18.89 -14.67 11.53
C VAL A 48 18.05 -14.06 10.42
N ARG A 49 16.74 -13.97 10.62
CA ARG A 49 15.81 -13.33 9.67
C ARG A 49 16.14 -11.85 9.45
N ALA A 50 16.43 -11.13 10.53
CA ALA A 50 16.85 -9.73 10.48
C ALA A 50 18.12 -9.54 9.62
N ALA A 51 19.12 -10.42 9.77
CA ALA A 51 20.32 -10.37 8.94
C ALA A 51 20.01 -10.64 7.45
N GLN A 52 19.11 -11.58 7.15
CA GLN A 52 18.67 -11.86 5.78
C GLN A 52 17.91 -10.66 5.16
N GLN A 53 16.97 -10.08 5.90
CA GLN A 53 16.24 -8.88 5.48
C GLN A 53 17.21 -7.74 5.16
N PHE A 54 18.24 -7.55 5.98
CA PHE A 54 19.25 -6.53 5.76
C PHE A 54 20.03 -6.74 4.46
N LEU A 55 20.49 -7.97 4.23
CA LEU A 55 21.18 -8.35 2.98
C LEU A 55 20.30 -8.16 1.75
N ASP A 56 19.02 -8.48 1.86
CA ASP A 56 18.07 -8.31 0.77
C ASP A 56 17.76 -6.84 0.50
N ALA A 57 17.57 -6.02 1.54
CA ALA A 57 17.42 -4.57 1.40
C ALA A 57 18.62 -3.94 0.68
N VAL A 58 19.84 -4.27 1.09
CA VAL A 58 21.07 -3.77 0.45
C VAL A 58 21.16 -4.21 -1.00
N ARG A 59 20.82 -5.46 -1.32
CA ARG A 59 20.75 -5.96 -2.70
C ARG A 59 19.74 -5.15 -3.52
N HIS A 60 18.59 -4.82 -2.94
CA HIS A 60 17.59 -3.96 -3.58
C HIS A 60 17.99 -2.48 -3.60
N HIS A 61 19.02 -2.08 -2.85
CA HIS A 61 19.64 -0.76 -2.86
C HIS A 61 20.93 -0.71 -3.72
N ASP A 62 20.96 -1.46 -4.83
CA ASP A 62 22.11 -1.54 -5.75
C ASP A 62 23.44 -1.94 -5.08
N GLY A 63 23.37 -2.68 -3.97
CA GLY A 63 24.53 -3.09 -3.19
C GLY A 63 25.19 -1.96 -2.40
N LYS A 64 24.58 -0.77 -2.37
CA LYS A 64 25.09 0.37 -1.60
C LYS A 64 24.69 0.23 -0.13
N PRO A 65 25.47 0.81 0.80
CA PRO A 65 25.06 0.91 2.19
C PRO A 65 23.70 1.59 2.32
N LEU A 66 22.86 1.10 3.22
CA LEU A 66 21.55 1.69 3.48
C LEU A 66 21.68 2.94 4.34
N PRO A 67 20.93 4.02 4.05
CA PRO A 67 20.78 5.13 4.99
C PRO A 67 20.40 4.61 6.37
N ARG A 68 21.06 5.10 7.41
CA ARG A 68 20.86 4.61 8.79
C ARG A 68 19.39 4.64 9.26
N PRO A 69 18.58 5.67 8.94
CA PRO A 69 17.15 5.65 9.25
C PRO A 69 16.40 4.51 8.55
N LEU A 70 16.71 4.22 7.28
CA LEU A 70 16.10 3.14 6.51
C LEU A 70 16.54 1.76 7.04
N ALA A 71 17.83 1.60 7.31
CA ALA A 71 18.41 0.41 7.94
C ALA A 71 17.68 0.05 9.25
N ARG A 72 17.35 1.07 10.06
CA ARG A 72 16.59 0.90 11.31
C ARG A 72 15.16 0.41 11.08
N ARG A 73 14.51 0.78 9.97
CA ARG A 73 13.11 0.41 9.67
C ARG A 73 12.95 -0.91 8.92
N VAL A 74 13.98 -1.37 8.22
CA VAL A 74 14.02 -2.72 7.61
C VAL A 74 14.06 -3.81 8.69
N LEU A 75 14.61 -3.50 9.87
CA LEU A 75 14.66 -4.43 10.98
C LEU A 75 13.36 -4.37 11.79
N VAL A 76 12.58 -5.45 11.75
CA VAL A 76 11.51 -5.66 12.74
C VAL A 76 12.15 -5.95 14.09
N ARG A 77 12.02 -4.99 15.00
CA ARG A 77 12.67 -5.01 16.32
C ARG A 77 11.61 -5.12 17.41
N LYS A 78 12.03 -5.64 18.56
CA LYS A 78 11.23 -5.50 19.79
C LYS A 78 11.01 -4.01 20.08
N PRO A 79 9.86 -3.63 20.68
CA PRO A 79 9.62 -2.26 21.12
C PRO A 79 10.80 -1.73 21.95
N GLY A 80 11.24 -0.50 21.63
CA GLY A 80 12.37 0.15 22.31
C GLY A 80 13.78 -0.30 21.89
N GLY A 81 13.91 -1.30 21.01
CA GLY A 81 15.22 -1.71 20.48
C GLY A 81 15.88 -0.64 19.61
N THR A 82 17.21 -0.57 19.60
CA THR A 82 18.00 0.29 18.70
C THR A 82 18.68 -0.54 17.60
N LEU A 83 19.09 0.11 16.51
CA LEU A 83 19.88 -0.55 15.46
C LEU A 83 21.22 -1.06 16.02
N ASP A 84 21.91 -0.24 16.81
CA ASP A 84 23.17 -0.63 17.45
C ASP A 84 22.98 -1.76 18.46
N GLY A 85 21.94 -1.69 19.29
CA GLY A 85 21.64 -2.76 20.23
C GLY A 85 21.35 -4.10 19.54
N TRP A 86 20.75 -4.09 18.35
CA TRP A 86 20.62 -5.30 17.54
C TRP A 86 21.97 -5.76 16.97
N LEU A 87 22.80 -4.85 16.44
CA LEU A 87 24.14 -5.20 15.94
C LEU A 87 25.02 -5.83 17.03
N ASP A 88 24.88 -5.37 18.27
CA ASP A 88 25.62 -5.90 19.43
C ASP A 88 25.15 -7.31 19.85
N THR A 89 23.97 -7.76 19.37
CA THR A 89 23.46 -9.12 19.61
C THR A 89 23.96 -10.14 18.57
N LEU A 90 24.66 -9.71 17.52
CA LEU A 90 25.18 -10.61 16.51
C LEU A 90 26.34 -11.45 17.09
N PRO A 91 26.30 -12.78 16.96
CA PRO A 91 27.22 -13.70 17.66
C PRO A 91 28.64 -13.76 17.05
N ASP A 92 28.78 -13.36 15.77
CA ASP A 92 30.02 -13.42 15.00
C ASP A 92 30.46 -11.99 14.70
N PRO A 93 31.62 -11.54 15.24
CA PRO A 93 32.17 -10.22 14.97
C PRO A 93 32.35 -9.91 13.48
N THR A 94 32.58 -10.93 12.65
CA THR A 94 32.71 -10.78 11.19
C THR A 94 31.37 -10.42 10.55
N ILE A 95 30.27 -11.04 11.03
CA ILE A 95 28.92 -10.72 10.57
C ILE A 95 28.54 -9.32 11.05
N ALA A 96 28.81 -9.00 12.32
CA ALA A 96 28.54 -7.68 12.86
C ALA A 96 29.29 -6.57 12.09
N ALA A 97 30.58 -6.76 11.82
CA ALA A 97 31.39 -5.83 11.02
C ALA A 97 30.86 -5.71 9.59
N GLY A 98 30.60 -6.84 8.93
CA GLY A 98 30.07 -6.84 7.56
C GLY A 98 28.70 -6.18 7.46
N VAL A 99 27.79 -6.37 8.42
CA VAL A 99 26.50 -5.66 8.44
C VAL A 99 26.70 -4.17 8.72
N ARG A 100 27.64 -3.78 9.59
CA ARG A 100 27.97 -2.37 9.84
C ARG A 100 28.48 -1.66 8.59
N GLU A 101 29.28 -2.33 7.75
CA GLU A 101 29.74 -1.79 6.45
C GLU A 101 28.60 -1.56 5.45
N LEU A 102 27.48 -2.27 5.61
CA LEU A 102 26.29 -2.11 4.78
C LEU A 102 25.32 -1.04 5.31
N ILE A 103 25.68 -0.31 6.36
CA ILE A 103 24.93 0.81 6.90
C ILE A 103 25.75 2.07 6.65
N GLU A 104 25.12 3.12 6.11
CA GLU A 104 25.78 4.42 6.00
C GLU A 104 26.24 4.88 7.40
N PRO A 105 27.45 5.44 7.51
CA PRO A 105 27.92 6.00 8.77
C PRO A 105 26.91 7.05 9.24
N GLN A 106 26.74 7.14 10.57
CA GLN A 106 25.89 8.18 11.12
C GLN A 106 26.41 9.54 10.63
N PRO A 107 25.62 10.32 9.87
CA PRO A 107 26.06 11.64 9.48
C PRO A 107 26.33 12.42 10.76
N GLU A 108 27.42 13.20 10.80
CA GLU A 108 27.54 14.28 11.78
C GLU A 108 26.35 15.19 11.55
N SER A 109 25.30 15.05 12.37
CA SER A 109 24.02 15.72 12.09
C SER A 109 24.27 17.22 12.00
N PRO A 110 24.06 17.87 10.84
CA PRO A 110 23.91 19.32 10.86
C PRO A 110 22.70 19.59 11.75
N ALA A 111 22.89 20.42 12.77
CA ALA A 111 21.79 20.83 13.63
C ALA A 111 20.70 21.43 12.74
N ILE A 112 19.58 20.74 12.56
CA ILE A 112 18.39 21.35 11.95
C ILE A 112 18.09 22.56 12.85
N PRO A 113 17.98 23.78 12.28
CA PRO A 113 17.66 24.96 13.07
C PRO A 113 16.45 24.66 13.94
N THR A 114 16.61 24.85 15.25
CA THR A 114 15.58 24.50 16.23
C THR A 114 14.25 25.15 15.84
N GLY A 115 13.24 24.34 15.48
CA GLY A 115 11.90 24.80 15.12
C GLY A 115 11.57 24.86 13.62
N ALA A 116 12.48 24.49 12.72
CA ALA A 116 12.14 24.34 11.30
C ALA A 116 11.46 22.99 11.01
N VAL A 117 10.41 23.03 10.20
CA VAL A 117 9.73 21.83 9.66
C VAL A 117 10.47 21.41 8.38
N PRO A 118 10.84 20.13 8.19
CA PRO A 118 11.48 19.69 6.96
C PRO A 118 10.58 19.91 5.73
N ASP A 119 11.19 20.10 4.57
CA ASP A 119 10.45 20.35 3.33
C ASP A 119 9.58 19.15 2.94
N SER A 120 8.30 19.42 2.68
CA SER A 120 7.31 18.44 2.23
C SER A 120 6.46 19.01 1.09
N LEU A 121 5.91 18.12 0.26
CA LEU A 121 5.05 18.52 -0.86
C LEU A 121 3.60 18.76 -0.42
N THR A 122 3.13 18.02 0.58
CA THR A 122 1.69 17.89 0.88
C THR A 122 1.31 18.20 2.32
N TYR A 123 2.22 18.07 3.31
CA TYR A 123 1.87 18.21 4.74
C TYR A 123 1.31 19.57 5.14
N ARG A 124 1.63 20.64 4.42
CA ARG A 124 0.95 21.93 4.63
C ARG A 124 -0.58 21.84 4.52
N LYS A 125 -1.10 20.87 3.76
CA LYS A 125 -2.53 20.64 3.56
C LYS A 125 -3.07 19.46 4.38
N SER A 126 -2.27 18.41 4.59
CA SER A 126 -2.69 17.20 5.29
C SER A 126 -2.40 17.19 6.79
N ALA A 127 -1.41 17.94 7.28
CA ALA A 127 -1.17 18.14 8.71
C ALA A 127 -2.01 19.32 9.25
N THR A 128 -3.34 19.22 9.12
CA THR A 128 -4.27 20.25 9.62
C THR A 128 -5.49 19.62 10.25
N ARG A 129 -6.11 20.33 11.21
CA ARG A 129 -7.37 19.88 11.81
C ARG A 129 -8.50 19.76 10.78
N ALA A 130 -8.53 20.64 9.79
CA ALA A 130 -9.51 20.56 8.71
C ALA A 130 -9.40 19.27 7.90
N PHE A 131 -8.17 18.77 7.70
CA PHE A 131 -7.92 17.50 7.05
C PHE A 131 -8.43 16.31 7.89
N GLU A 132 -8.09 16.26 9.19
CA GLU A 132 -8.60 15.23 10.12
C GLU A 132 -10.13 15.16 10.13
N VAL A 133 -10.79 16.32 10.27
CA VAL A 133 -12.26 16.40 10.26
C VAL A 133 -12.86 15.93 8.93
N ALA A 134 -12.23 16.29 7.81
CA ALA A 134 -12.67 15.84 6.50
C ALA A 134 -12.47 14.33 6.32
N TYR A 135 -11.38 13.77 6.85
CA TYR A 135 -11.09 12.34 6.84
C TYR A 135 -12.15 11.57 7.60
N TRP A 136 -12.38 11.92 8.87
CA TRP A 136 -13.43 11.32 9.71
C TRP A 136 -14.80 11.32 9.02
N LYS A 137 -15.24 12.49 8.54
CA LYS A 137 -16.56 12.63 7.90
C LYS A 137 -16.68 11.83 6.61
N THR A 138 -15.58 11.68 5.87
CA THR A 138 -15.57 10.92 4.63
C THR A 138 -15.71 9.43 4.92
N ILE A 139 -14.96 8.90 5.90
CA ILE A 139 -15.11 7.50 6.34
C ILE A 139 -16.55 7.25 6.81
N ALA A 140 -17.06 8.08 7.72
CA ALA A 140 -18.42 7.92 8.26
C ALA A 140 -19.49 7.92 7.15
N ALA A 141 -19.37 8.81 6.16
CA ALA A 141 -20.31 8.88 5.05
C ALA A 141 -20.25 7.66 4.12
N LEU A 142 -19.06 7.07 3.93
CA LEU A 142 -18.88 5.87 3.10
C LEU A 142 -19.32 4.61 3.85
N ALA A 143 -18.94 4.49 5.12
CA ALA A 143 -19.13 3.29 5.92
C ALA A 143 -20.55 3.12 6.47
N GLU A 144 -21.12 4.19 7.01
CA GLU A 144 -22.38 4.18 7.76
C GLU A 144 -23.44 5.12 7.17
N GLY A 145 -23.14 5.70 6.00
CA GLY A 145 -24.04 6.61 5.30
C GLY A 145 -25.04 5.89 4.39
N THR A 146 -25.08 6.30 3.12
CA THR A 146 -26.12 5.87 2.17
C THR A 146 -25.91 4.45 1.64
N PHE A 147 -24.66 3.99 1.57
CA PHE A 147 -24.28 2.73 0.93
C PHE A 147 -24.00 1.67 2.00
N LEU A 148 -24.91 0.71 2.16
CA LEU A 148 -24.87 -0.34 3.17
C LEU A 148 -24.54 -1.72 2.58
N ASN A 149 -24.91 -1.96 1.32
CA ASN A 149 -24.73 -3.24 0.63
C ASN A 149 -23.60 -3.16 -0.42
N LYS A 150 -22.36 -3.26 0.04
CA LYS A 150 -21.17 -2.86 -0.70
C LYS A 150 -20.20 -4.01 -1.00
N ASN A 151 -20.49 -5.24 -0.61
CA ASN A 151 -19.71 -6.37 -1.09
C ASN A 151 -19.94 -6.56 -2.60
N ASN A 152 -18.88 -6.90 -3.31
CA ASN A 152 -18.92 -7.02 -4.75
C ASN A 152 -19.81 -8.18 -5.25
N ALA A 153 -19.98 -9.25 -4.48
CA ALA A 153 -20.84 -10.38 -4.82
C ALA A 153 -22.34 -10.08 -4.65
N ASP A 154 -22.72 -8.98 -3.99
CA ASP A 154 -24.11 -8.66 -3.73
C ASP A 154 -24.93 -8.37 -4.99
N CYS A 155 -26.24 -8.60 -4.99
CA CYS A 155 -27.07 -9.14 -3.92
C CYS A 155 -27.00 -10.68 -3.80
N VAL A 156 -26.62 -11.19 -2.64
CA VAL A 156 -26.74 -12.63 -2.34
C VAL A 156 -28.21 -13.07 -2.33
N ARG A 157 -28.50 -14.22 -2.96
CA ARG A 157 -29.86 -14.72 -3.22
C ARG A 157 -30.26 -15.92 -2.38
N ASP A 158 -29.43 -16.37 -1.45
CA ASP A 158 -29.82 -17.45 -0.54
C ASP A 158 -30.99 -17.01 0.38
N ASP A 159 -31.79 -17.96 0.85
CA ASP A 159 -33.00 -17.68 1.63
C ASP A 159 -32.70 -17.03 2.99
N VAL A 160 -31.58 -17.39 3.61
CA VAL A 160 -31.20 -16.91 4.94
C VAL A 160 -30.85 -15.43 4.86
N THR A 161 -29.98 -15.08 3.91
CA THR A 161 -29.58 -13.69 3.66
C THR A 161 -30.78 -12.84 3.24
N ARG A 162 -31.64 -13.32 2.33
CA ARG A 162 -32.82 -12.57 1.88
C ARG A 162 -33.79 -12.22 3.01
N ARG A 163 -33.95 -13.08 4.02
CA ARG A 163 -34.88 -12.84 5.14
C ARG A 163 -34.42 -11.74 6.10
N VAL A 164 -33.12 -11.52 6.22
CA VAL A 164 -32.55 -10.58 7.19
C VAL A 164 -32.02 -9.30 6.55
N ARG A 165 -31.88 -9.29 5.22
CA ARG A 165 -31.34 -8.15 4.49
C ARG A 165 -32.39 -7.02 4.41
N PRO A 166 -32.06 -5.79 4.86
CA PRO A 166 -33.01 -4.68 4.87
C PRO A 166 -33.14 -3.95 3.51
N TYR A 167 -32.39 -4.38 2.49
CA TYR A 167 -32.30 -3.73 1.17
C TYR A 167 -32.42 -4.75 0.02
N GLU A 168 -32.91 -4.32 -1.14
CA GLU A 168 -33.17 -5.23 -2.27
C GLU A 168 -32.04 -5.26 -3.32
N GLY A 169 -31.21 -4.21 -3.41
CA GLY A 169 -30.21 -4.01 -4.46
C GLY A 169 -28.75 -3.95 -3.97
N ARG A 170 -27.81 -4.13 -4.92
CA ARG A 170 -26.37 -3.94 -4.72
C ARG A 170 -26.07 -2.44 -4.77
N GLN A 171 -25.55 -1.89 -3.68
CA GLN A 171 -25.28 -0.45 -3.56
C GLN A 171 -23.83 -0.07 -3.92
N LEU A 172 -22.98 -1.08 -4.18
CA LEU A 172 -21.61 -0.86 -4.65
C LEU A 172 -21.55 -0.11 -6.00
N ASP A 173 -22.53 -0.33 -6.87
CA ASP A 173 -22.64 0.42 -8.13
C ASP A 173 -22.87 1.91 -7.83
N ASP A 174 -23.85 2.24 -7.00
CA ASP A 174 -24.16 3.63 -6.62
C ASP A 174 -22.96 4.31 -5.92
N LEU A 175 -22.19 3.56 -5.13
CA LEU A 175 -20.95 4.04 -4.53
C LEU A 175 -19.91 4.38 -5.60
N GLY A 176 -19.71 3.53 -6.62
CA GLY A 176 -18.83 3.82 -7.76
C GLY A 176 -19.25 5.09 -8.52
N ASP A 177 -20.55 5.28 -8.74
CA ASP A 177 -21.09 6.50 -9.38
C ASP A 177 -20.88 7.74 -8.50
N TYR A 178 -21.03 7.59 -7.18
CA TYR A 178 -20.73 8.65 -6.22
C TYR A 178 -19.25 9.08 -6.27
N LEU A 179 -18.32 8.12 -6.31
CA LEU A 179 -16.87 8.38 -6.42
C LEU A 179 -16.54 9.12 -7.72
N LEU A 180 -17.06 8.65 -8.86
CA LEU A 180 -16.90 9.33 -10.16
C LEU A 180 -17.42 10.78 -10.11
N GLY A 181 -18.61 10.98 -9.55
CA GLY A 181 -19.21 12.30 -9.39
C GLY A 181 -18.38 13.21 -8.47
N PHE A 182 -17.84 12.67 -7.37
CA PHE A 182 -16.94 13.38 -6.48
C PHE A 182 -15.69 13.88 -7.22
N TYR A 183 -15.00 13.00 -7.95
CA TYR A 183 -13.78 13.38 -8.67
C TYR A 183 -14.04 14.37 -9.80
N ALA A 184 -15.14 14.21 -10.55
CA ALA A 184 -15.54 15.19 -11.56
C ALA A 184 -15.71 16.59 -10.94
N ARG A 185 -16.35 16.69 -9.76
CA ARG A 185 -16.48 17.98 -9.04
C ARG A 185 -15.12 18.53 -8.60
N LYS A 186 -14.22 17.71 -8.07
CA LYS A 186 -12.87 18.15 -7.65
C LYS A 186 -12.00 18.60 -8.83
N ILE A 187 -12.04 17.88 -9.95
CA ILE A 187 -11.36 18.25 -11.20
C ILE A 187 -11.87 19.60 -11.71
N SER A 188 -13.20 19.79 -11.74
CA SER A 188 -13.83 21.03 -12.14
C SER A 188 -13.43 22.19 -11.23
N ALA A 189 -13.53 22.02 -9.91
CA ALA A 189 -13.16 23.04 -8.93
C ALA A 189 -11.67 23.45 -9.01
N ALA A 190 -10.79 22.54 -9.43
CA ALA A 190 -9.37 22.85 -9.65
C ALA A 190 -9.11 23.63 -10.95
N GLY A 191 -10.10 23.71 -11.86
CA GLY A 191 -9.93 24.24 -13.22
C GLY A 191 -9.15 23.29 -14.13
N MET A 192 -9.27 21.98 -13.88
CA MET A 192 -8.50 20.93 -14.56
C MET A 192 -9.36 20.09 -15.52
N THR A 193 -10.61 20.49 -15.78
CA THR A 193 -11.51 19.85 -16.75
C THR A 193 -10.84 19.69 -18.12
N GLY A 194 -10.88 18.48 -18.67
CA GLY A 194 -10.25 18.14 -19.95
C GLY A 194 -8.74 17.86 -19.87
N LYS A 195 -8.08 18.15 -18.73
CA LYS A 195 -6.68 17.80 -18.46
C LYS A 195 -6.57 16.60 -17.54
N ALA A 196 -7.23 16.69 -16.39
CA ALA A 196 -7.46 15.56 -15.49
C ALA A 196 -8.75 14.83 -15.90
N LEU A 197 -8.77 13.53 -15.68
CA LEU A 197 -9.87 12.65 -16.12
C LEU A 197 -10.35 11.82 -14.92
N ALA A 198 -11.65 11.54 -14.88
CA ALA A 198 -12.24 10.55 -13.99
C ALA A 198 -13.10 9.62 -14.86
N GLY A 199 -12.91 8.31 -14.70
CA GLY A 199 -13.57 7.29 -15.52
C GLY A 199 -13.52 5.93 -14.85
N GLU A 200 -13.99 4.92 -15.58
CA GLU A 200 -14.10 3.55 -15.09
C GLU A 200 -13.43 2.56 -16.03
N MET A 201 -13.06 1.42 -15.48
CA MET A 201 -12.44 0.29 -16.18
C MET A 201 -13.31 -0.94 -16.00
N ARG A 202 -14.26 -1.16 -16.92
CA ARG A 202 -15.20 -2.29 -16.79
C ARG A 202 -14.55 -3.62 -17.11
N PHE A 203 -14.78 -4.65 -16.32
CA PHE A 203 -14.33 -6.02 -16.57
C PHE A 203 -15.42 -7.03 -16.22
N ARG A 204 -15.16 -8.30 -16.52
CA ARG A 204 -16.09 -9.41 -16.28
C ARG A 204 -15.49 -10.33 -15.23
N TRP A 205 -16.34 -10.88 -14.38
CA TRP A 205 -16.00 -12.01 -13.52
C TRP A 205 -15.74 -13.24 -14.40
N ARG A 206 -14.49 -13.68 -14.46
CA ARG A 206 -14.07 -14.91 -15.15
C ARG A 206 -13.70 -15.93 -14.08
N THR A 207 -14.65 -16.79 -13.72
CA THR A 207 -14.50 -17.78 -12.65
C THR A 207 -14.76 -19.17 -13.20
N ASP A 208 -14.03 -20.17 -12.69
CA ASP A 208 -14.28 -21.58 -13.01
C ASP A 208 -15.51 -22.15 -12.26
N PHE A 209 -15.99 -21.41 -11.26
CA PHE A 209 -17.11 -21.80 -10.41
C PHE A 209 -18.40 -21.06 -10.81
N ASP A 210 -19.54 -21.77 -10.68
CA ASP A 210 -20.86 -21.17 -10.75
C ASP A 210 -21.21 -20.48 -9.43
N TYR A 211 -21.53 -19.20 -9.53
CA TYR A 211 -22.01 -18.38 -8.43
C TYR A 211 -23.39 -17.82 -8.73
N SER A 212 -24.30 -18.64 -9.27
CA SER A 212 -25.70 -18.31 -9.57
C SER A 212 -26.51 -17.77 -8.39
N TRP A 213 -25.99 -17.85 -7.17
CA TRP A 213 -26.56 -17.25 -5.97
C TRP A 213 -26.02 -15.83 -5.65
N MET A 214 -25.02 -15.32 -6.38
CA MET A 214 -24.44 -13.99 -6.22
C MET A 214 -24.93 -13.03 -7.30
N GLY A 215 -25.53 -11.91 -6.90
CA GLY A 215 -26.03 -10.90 -7.83
C GLY A 215 -24.92 -10.23 -8.66
N GLY A 216 -23.77 -9.94 -8.06
CA GLY A 216 -22.63 -9.32 -8.74
C GLY A 216 -22.08 -10.19 -9.86
N TRP A 217 -21.91 -11.49 -9.60
CA TRP A 217 -21.49 -12.47 -10.61
C TRP A 217 -22.51 -12.59 -11.73
N LEU A 218 -23.81 -12.71 -11.41
CA LEU A 218 -24.88 -12.84 -12.41
C LEU A 218 -24.93 -11.63 -13.36
N LYS A 219 -24.78 -10.41 -12.83
CA LYS A 219 -24.74 -9.18 -13.63
C LYS A 219 -23.60 -9.18 -14.65
N ASN A 220 -22.53 -9.92 -14.38
CA ASN A 220 -21.35 -10.01 -15.23
C ASN A 220 -21.43 -11.07 -16.34
N GLN A 221 -22.47 -11.92 -16.37
CA GLN A 221 -22.55 -13.03 -17.33
C GLN A 221 -22.90 -12.57 -18.76
N GLU A 222 -23.76 -11.56 -18.89
CA GLU A 222 -24.18 -11.04 -20.21
C GLU A 222 -23.18 -10.04 -20.79
N ALA A 223 -22.66 -9.12 -19.96
CA ALA A 223 -21.67 -8.11 -20.34
C ALA A 223 -20.74 -7.76 -19.16
N PRO A 224 -19.53 -7.19 -19.41
CA PRO A 224 -18.70 -6.63 -18.35
C PRO A 224 -19.47 -5.58 -17.55
N ALA A 225 -19.66 -5.84 -16.26
CA ALA A 225 -20.45 -5.00 -15.37
C ALA A 225 -19.67 -4.57 -14.12
N GLU A 226 -18.67 -5.34 -13.71
CA GLU A 226 -17.75 -4.94 -12.64
C GLU A 226 -16.82 -3.83 -13.11
N ARG A 227 -16.37 -2.96 -12.21
CA ARG A 227 -15.55 -1.80 -12.58
C ARG A 227 -14.59 -1.36 -11.49
N ASP A 228 -13.37 -1.05 -11.89
CA ASP A 228 -12.51 -0.19 -11.10
C ASP A 228 -12.77 1.27 -11.48
N ILE A 229 -12.59 2.18 -10.52
CA ILE A 229 -12.70 3.63 -10.74
C ILE A 229 -11.31 4.23 -10.83
N MET A 230 -11.03 5.04 -11.85
CA MET A 230 -9.72 5.63 -12.07
C MET A 230 -9.78 7.14 -12.32
N VAL A 231 -8.89 7.88 -11.65
CA VAL A 231 -8.66 9.31 -11.85
C VAL A 231 -7.25 9.51 -12.38
N VAL A 232 -7.10 10.20 -13.50
CA VAL A 232 -5.80 10.55 -14.08
C VAL A 232 -5.51 12.02 -13.81
N ILE A 233 -4.51 12.30 -12.97
CA ILE A 233 -4.02 13.65 -12.64
C ILE A 233 -2.71 13.88 -13.40
N PRO A 234 -2.64 14.85 -14.31
CA PRO A 234 -1.50 14.97 -15.22
C PRO A 234 -0.25 15.54 -14.53
N GLY A 235 0.93 15.01 -14.86
CA GLY A 235 2.22 15.61 -14.55
C GLY A 235 2.89 16.22 -15.77
N LYS A 236 4.18 16.56 -15.64
CA LYS A 236 5.01 17.04 -16.77
C LYS A 236 5.21 15.96 -17.82
N ASP A 237 5.46 14.73 -17.39
CA ASP A 237 5.64 13.56 -18.26
C ASP A 237 4.41 12.65 -18.22
N ARG A 238 3.62 12.73 -19.30
CA ARG A 238 2.38 11.95 -19.50
C ARG A 238 2.64 10.49 -19.89
N SER A 239 3.89 10.10 -20.14
CA SER A 239 4.25 8.73 -20.53
C SER A 239 4.54 7.81 -19.35
N ARG A 240 4.54 8.37 -18.12
CA ARG A 240 4.76 7.63 -16.88
C ARG A 240 3.66 7.98 -15.87
N ALA A 241 3.35 7.02 -15.00
CA ALA A 241 2.42 7.25 -13.90
C ALA A 241 2.88 6.60 -12.59
N VAL A 242 2.55 7.23 -11.47
CA VAL A 242 2.51 6.58 -10.15
C VAL A 242 1.05 6.36 -9.78
N ILE A 243 0.71 5.17 -9.31
CA ILE A 243 -0.63 4.82 -8.86
C ILE A 243 -0.70 4.95 -7.33
N MET A 244 -1.75 5.57 -6.82
CA MET A 244 -2.25 5.39 -5.47
C MET A 244 -3.53 4.56 -5.59
N GLY A 245 -3.70 3.54 -4.77
CA GLY A 245 -4.80 2.59 -4.88
C GLY A 245 -5.35 2.15 -3.53
N ASP A 246 -6.60 1.68 -3.56
CA ASP A 246 -7.37 1.06 -2.49
C ASP A 246 -8.38 0.10 -3.14
N HIS A 247 -9.18 -0.61 -2.34
CA HIS A 247 -10.45 -1.17 -2.81
C HIS A 247 -11.63 -0.47 -2.13
N TYR A 248 -12.79 -0.46 -2.80
CA TYR A 248 -13.97 0.27 -2.32
C TYR A 248 -15.19 -0.61 -2.03
N ASP A 249 -15.09 -1.91 -2.29
CA ASP A 249 -16.02 -2.92 -1.76
C ASP A 249 -15.65 -3.35 -0.34
N THR A 250 -16.55 -4.04 0.34
CA THR A 250 -16.39 -4.45 1.75
C THR A 250 -16.58 -5.95 1.96
N ALA A 251 -15.91 -6.52 2.96
CA ALA A 251 -16.04 -7.91 3.37
C ALA A 251 -17.47 -8.30 3.77
N TYR A 252 -17.72 -9.61 3.83
CA TYR A 252 -18.86 -10.14 4.58
C TYR A 252 -18.55 -10.28 6.08
N MET A 253 -19.54 -9.98 6.91
CA MET A 253 -19.47 -10.13 8.36
C MET A 253 -19.45 -11.60 8.79
N HIS A 254 -18.29 -12.07 9.26
CA HIS A 254 -18.06 -13.46 9.69
C HIS A 254 -18.93 -13.82 10.90
N ASP A 255 -19.17 -12.90 11.82
CA ASP A 255 -19.95 -13.08 13.05
C ASP A 255 -21.46 -13.21 12.76
N ARG A 256 -21.92 -12.68 11.62
CA ARG A 256 -23.28 -12.93 11.11
C ARG A 256 -23.39 -14.24 10.36
N PHE A 257 -22.31 -14.67 9.70
CA PHE A 257 -22.30 -15.88 8.90
C PHE A 257 -22.10 -17.15 9.74
N TYR A 258 -21.04 -17.23 10.54
CA TYR A 258 -20.68 -18.45 11.27
C TYR A 258 -21.60 -18.69 12.47
N LYS A 259 -22.25 -19.85 12.52
CA LYS A 259 -23.22 -20.20 13.58
C LYS A 259 -22.53 -20.41 14.93
N GLU A 260 -21.31 -20.90 14.92
CA GLU A 260 -20.45 -21.09 16.08
C GLU A 260 -20.08 -19.77 16.78
N LEU A 261 -20.19 -18.63 16.08
CA LEU A 261 -20.01 -17.29 16.63
C LEU A 261 -21.35 -16.63 17.02
N GLY A 262 -22.46 -17.38 16.97
CA GLY A 262 -23.82 -16.86 17.20
C GLY A 262 -24.49 -16.26 15.96
N GLY A 263 -23.87 -16.42 14.78
CA GLY A 263 -24.42 -15.96 13.50
C GLY A 263 -25.64 -16.76 13.03
N CYS A 264 -26.36 -16.18 12.07
CA CYS A 264 -27.56 -16.80 11.50
C CYS A 264 -27.30 -17.51 10.16
N GLY A 265 -26.09 -17.42 9.60
CA GLY A 265 -25.76 -17.95 8.27
C GLY A 265 -25.94 -16.94 7.13
N ALA A 266 -26.31 -15.70 7.44
CA ALA A 266 -26.51 -14.67 6.43
C ALA A 266 -25.17 -14.05 5.98
N ARG A 267 -25.08 -13.73 4.69
CA ARG A 267 -23.96 -12.99 4.09
C ARG A 267 -24.34 -11.53 4.00
N LEU A 268 -23.86 -10.74 4.94
CA LEU A 268 -24.17 -9.32 5.03
C LEU A 268 -22.87 -8.53 4.96
N SER A 269 -22.83 -7.54 4.09
CA SER A 269 -21.68 -6.64 3.92
C SER A 269 -21.36 -5.95 5.25
N ALA A 270 -20.08 -5.91 5.63
CA ALA A 270 -19.60 -5.07 6.72
C ALA A 270 -19.75 -3.58 6.37
N CYS A 271 -19.76 -2.73 7.39
CA CYS A 271 -19.78 -1.29 7.20
C CYS A 271 -18.51 -0.80 6.48
N GLY A 272 -17.36 -1.42 6.72
CA GLY A 272 -16.14 -1.15 5.97
C GLY A 272 -15.39 0.09 6.44
N ALA A 273 -15.54 0.49 7.70
CA ALA A 273 -15.00 1.77 8.18
C ALA A 273 -13.48 1.80 8.10
N ASP A 274 -12.83 0.77 8.62
CA ASP A 274 -11.40 0.59 8.45
C ASP A 274 -11.09 -0.16 7.15
N ASP A 275 -11.91 -1.17 6.80
CA ASP A 275 -11.72 -2.10 5.69
C ASP A 275 -12.80 -1.95 4.59
N ASN A 276 -12.66 -1.03 3.63
CA ASN A 276 -11.47 -0.21 3.41
C ASN A 276 -11.80 1.27 3.12
N HIS A 277 -12.91 1.78 3.69
CA HIS A 277 -13.30 3.17 3.48
C HIS A 277 -12.36 4.18 4.12
N SER A 278 -11.50 3.75 5.05
CA SER A 278 -10.37 4.54 5.52
C SER A 278 -9.40 4.86 4.38
N ALA A 279 -8.99 3.87 3.57
CA ALA A 279 -8.17 4.11 2.38
C ALA A 279 -8.95 4.85 1.28
N THR A 280 -10.22 4.51 1.03
CA THR A 280 -11.05 5.26 0.06
C THR A 280 -11.15 6.75 0.43
N ALA A 281 -11.30 7.07 1.72
CA ALA A 281 -11.28 8.45 2.19
C ALA A 281 -9.92 9.11 1.96
N ALA A 282 -8.81 8.40 2.14
CA ALA A 282 -7.48 8.91 1.86
C ALA A 282 -7.31 9.32 0.39
N MET A 283 -7.78 8.49 -0.53
CA MET A 283 -7.80 8.75 -1.97
C MET A 283 -8.62 9.99 -2.33
N MET A 284 -9.82 10.10 -1.77
CA MET A 284 -10.71 11.25 -1.98
C MET A 284 -10.09 12.56 -1.50
N LEU A 285 -9.34 12.54 -0.39
CA LEU A 285 -8.63 13.71 0.15
C LEU A 285 -7.30 13.99 -0.57
N ALA A 286 -6.64 12.99 -1.13
CA ALA A 286 -5.45 13.14 -1.95
C ALA A 286 -5.74 13.94 -3.23
N ALA A 287 -6.87 13.68 -3.87
CA ALA A 287 -7.25 14.28 -5.15
C ALA A 287 -7.10 15.81 -5.21
N PRO A 288 -7.72 16.62 -4.33
CA PRO A 288 -7.55 18.08 -4.36
C PRO A 288 -6.12 18.55 -4.07
N ILE A 289 -5.34 17.79 -3.30
CA ILE A 289 -3.93 18.10 -3.02
C ILE A 289 -3.10 17.88 -4.29
N LEU A 290 -3.24 16.72 -4.92
CA LEU A 290 -2.50 16.32 -6.12
C LEU A 290 -2.91 17.14 -7.35
N LEU A 291 -4.19 17.50 -7.50
CA LEU A 291 -4.66 18.42 -8.54
C LEU A 291 -4.00 19.80 -8.42
N ASP A 292 -3.80 20.32 -7.20
CA ASP A 292 -3.10 21.58 -6.99
C ASP A 292 -1.59 21.47 -7.31
N LEU A 293 -0.94 20.35 -6.95
CA LEU A 293 0.44 20.10 -7.36
C LEU A 293 0.58 20.01 -8.88
N SER A 294 -0.36 19.34 -9.55
CA SER A 294 -0.44 19.26 -11.01
C SER A 294 -0.59 20.65 -11.64
N LYS A 295 -1.56 21.45 -11.16
CA LYS A 295 -1.80 22.82 -11.62
C LYS A 295 -0.57 23.72 -11.47
N LYS A 296 0.20 23.52 -10.40
CA LYS A 296 1.47 24.24 -10.14
C LYS A 296 2.67 23.68 -10.90
N GLY A 297 2.48 22.64 -11.74
CA GLY A 297 3.55 21.98 -12.47
C GLY A 297 4.59 21.35 -11.55
N LYS A 298 4.19 20.84 -10.39
CA LYS A 298 5.10 20.20 -9.42
C LYS A 298 5.23 18.70 -9.64
N LEU A 299 4.22 18.04 -10.20
CA LEU A 299 4.28 16.60 -10.50
C LEU A 299 5.19 16.33 -11.71
N GLY A 300 6.17 15.43 -11.53
CA GLY A 300 7.10 15.01 -12.58
C GLY A 300 6.44 14.10 -13.61
N CYS A 301 5.59 13.17 -13.18
CA CYS A 301 4.77 12.31 -14.04
C CYS A 301 3.30 12.31 -13.60
N ASP A 302 2.44 11.60 -14.34
CA ASP A 302 1.03 11.47 -13.96
C ASP A 302 0.90 10.77 -12.59
N VAL A 303 -0.15 11.14 -11.86
CA VAL A 303 -0.61 10.38 -10.68
C VAL A 303 -1.99 9.83 -11.01
N TRP A 304 -2.16 8.52 -10.81
CA TRP A 304 -3.43 7.84 -10.98
C TRP A 304 -3.99 7.48 -9.62
N LEU A 305 -5.25 7.83 -9.36
CA LEU A 305 -5.98 7.33 -8.20
C LEU A 305 -6.86 6.19 -8.70
N VAL A 306 -6.74 5.00 -8.12
CA VAL A 306 -7.47 3.80 -8.56
C VAL A 306 -8.19 3.16 -7.39
N HIS A 307 -9.52 3.15 -7.44
CA HIS A 307 -10.33 2.33 -6.54
C HIS A 307 -10.62 0.99 -7.21
N LEU A 308 -10.04 -0.06 -6.65
CA LEU A 308 -10.23 -1.44 -7.07
C LEU A 308 -11.53 -1.99 -6.51
N THR A 309 -12.10 -3.00 -7.17
CA THR A 309 -13.25 -3.71 -6.63
C THR A 309 -13.04 -5.22 -6.64
N GLY A 310 -13.69 -5.91 -5.73
CA GLY A 310 -13.62 -7.36 -5.61
C GLY A 310 -12.29 -7.81 -5.04
N GLU A 311 -11.68 -7.00 -4.16
CA GLU A 311 -10.60 -7.45 -3.29
C GLU A 311 -11.09 -8.63 -2.45
N GLU A 312 -12.29 -8.46 -1.90
CA GLU A 312 -12.85 -9.32 -0.89
C GLU A 312 -13.24 -10.69 -1.42
N PHE A 313 -13.18 -11.70 -0.55
CA PHE A 313 -13.76 -13.00 -0.85
C PHE A 313 -15.27 -12.81 -1.10
N PRO A 314 -15.82 -13.33 -2.22
CA PRO A 314 -15.33 -14.44 -3.04
C PRO A 314 -14.60 -14.06 -4.33
N ALA A 315 -14.42 -12.77 -4.63
CA ALA A 315 -13.79 -12.36 -5.89
C ALA A 315 -12.27 -12.35 -5.84
N ASP A 316 -11.69 -12.15 -4.65
CA ASP A 316 -10.28 -12.37 -4.37
C ASP A 316 -9.38 -11.56 -5.32
N CYS A 317 -9.30 -10.25 -5.07
CA CYS A 317 -8.49 -9.29 -5.83
C CYS A 317 -8.86 -9.18 -7.33
N LEU A 318 -10.14 -9.33 -7.68
CA LEU A 318 -10.58 -9.39 -9.08
C LEU A 318 -10.28 -8.10 -9.87
N GLY A 319 -10.47 -6.93 -9.25
CA GLY A 319 -10.11 -5.63 -9.82
C GLY A 319 -8.61 -5.49 -10.03
N ALA A 320 -7.79 -5.84 -9.03
CA ALA A 320 -6.34 -5.85 -9.18
C ALA A 320 -5.87 -6.78 -10.31
N ARG A 321 -6.47 -7.97 -10.45
CA ARG A 321 -6.18 -8.90 -11.55
C ARG A 321 -6.51 -8.29 -12.90
N ALA A 322 -7.69 -7.69 -13.04
CA ALA A 322 -8.11 -7.07 -14.29
C ALA A 322 -7.24 -5.86 -14.68
N LEU A 323 -6.87 -5.00 -13.72
CA LEU A 323 -5.94 -3.91 -13.96
C LEU A 323 -4.55 -4.43 -14.33
N THR A 324 -4.04 -5.41 -13.59
CA THR A 324 -2.71 -6.00 -13.82
C THR A 324 -2.61 -6.63 -15.21
N GLU A 325 -3.61 -7.42 -15.63
CA GLU A 325 -3.71 -7.98 -16.99
C GLU A 325 -3.55 -6.86 -18.04
N ARG A 326 -4.31 -5.77 -17.90
CA ARG A 326 -4.29 -4.64 -18.86
C ARG A 326 -2.98 -3.86 -18.87
N LEU A 327 -2.33 -3.73 -17.72
CA LEU A 327 -1.01 -3.09 -17.61
C LEU A 327 0.06 -3.93 -18.29
N VAL A 328 0.05 -5.25 -18.08
CA VAL A 328 1.01 -6.18 -18.65
C VAL A 328 0.81 -6.33 -20.16
N GLU A 329 -0.44 -6.46 -20.61
CA GLU A 329 -0.78 -6.62 -22.03
C GLU A 329 -0.70 -5.31 -22.83
N GLY A 330 -0.66 -4.15 -22.16
CA GLY A 330 -0.71 -2.86 -22.82
C GLY A 330 -2.05 -2.62 -23.52
N THR A 331 -3.15 -2.95 -22.84
CA THR A 331 -4.53 -2.83 -23.38
C THR A 331 -5.41 -1.85 -22.59
N LEU A 332 -4.81 -1.13 -21.63
CA LEU A 332 -5.50 -0.25 -20.70
C LEU A 332 -6.25 0.90 -21.41
N LYS A 333 -7.58 0.88 -21.28
CA LYS A 333 -8.50 1.91 -21.78
C LYS A 333 -9.40 2.39 -20.65
N LEU A 334 -9.46 3.70 -20.47
CA LEU A 334 -10.32 4.37 -19.50
C LEU A 334 -11.61 4.83 -20.16
N HIS A 335 -12.76 4.36 -19.67
CA HIS A 335 -14.08 4.79 -20.13
C HIS A 335 -14.50 6.05 -19.38
N LEU A 336 -14.77 7.12 -20.13
CA LEU A 336 -15.14 8.43 -19.61
C LEU A 336 -16.65 8.65 -19.75
N PRO A 337 -17.24 9.57 -18.96
CA PRO A 337 -18.62 9.98 -19.14
C PRO A 337 -18.94 10.38 -20.59
N GLY A 338 -20.16 10.03 -21.04
CA GLY A 338 -20.61 10.29 -22.41
C GLY A 338 -20.05 9.33 -23.46
N GLY A 339 -19.59 8.14 -23.06
CA GLY A 339 -19.15 7.07 -23.98
C GLY A 339 -17.78 7.29 -24.61
N LYS A 340 -17.02 8.30 -24.17
CA LYS A 340 -15.66 8.55 -24.65
C LYS A 340 -14.69 7.55 -24.02
N THR A 341 -13.58 7.29 -24.70
CA THR A 341 -12.50 6.44 -24.18
C THR A 341 -11.17 7.17 -24.27
N ARG A 342 -10.34 7.00 -23.24
CA ARG A 342 -8.94 7.43 -23.24
C ARG A 342 -8.04 6.19 -23.23
N ASP A 343 -7.17 6.11 -24.23
CA ASP A 343 -6.15 5.08 -24.29
C ASP A 343 -4.97 5.45 -23.36
N LEU A 344 -4.64 4.54 -22.45
CA LEU A 344 -3.55 4.64 -21.49
C LEU A 344 -2.52 3.50 -21.65
N SER A 345 -2.68 2.63 -22.66
CA SER A 345 -1.82 1.46 -22.92
C SER A 345 -0.34 1.80 -23.05
N GLY A 346 -0.01 3.00 -23.52
CA GLY A 346 1.38 3.46 -23.69
C GLY A 346 2.02 4.05 -22.43
N VAL A 347 1.30 4.14 -21.31
CA VAL A 347 1.82 4.73 -20.07
C VAL A 347 2.57 3.69 -19.25
N ARG A 348 3.81 4.00 -18.88
CA ARG A 348 4.62 3.12 -18.04
C ARG A 348 4.35 3.38 -16.56
N ILE A 349 3.99 2.34 -15.83
CA ILE A 349 3.86 2.42 -14.37
C ILE A 349 5.25 2.52 -13.75
N LYS A 350 5.47 3.60 -13.00
CA LYS A 350 6.69 3.83 -12.24
C LYS A 350 6.62 3.14 -10.88
N GLY A 351 5.42 3.07 -10.31
CA GLY A 351 5.14 2.41 -9.05
C GLY A 351 3.69 2.56 -8.64
N LEU A 352 3.28 1.74 -7.68
CA LEU A 352 1.94 1.66 -7.16
C LEU A 352 1.98 1.59 -5.62
N TYR A 353 1.17 2.40 -4.95
CA TYR A 353 0.96 2.33 -3.51
C TYR A 353 -0.47 1.87 -3.27
N VAL A 354 -0.67 0.70 -2.68
CA VAL A 354 -1.99 0.20 -2.26
C VAL A 354 -2.16 0.51 -0.78
N SER A 355 -3.30 1.07 -0.39
CA SER A 355 -3.69 1.29 0.99
C SER A 355 -4.81 0.35 1.37
N ASP A 356 -4.67 -0.27 2.55
CA ASP A 356 -5.60 -1.26 3.08
C ASP A 356 -5.59 -1.17 4.61
N MET A 357 -6.75 -1.14 5.27
CA MET A 357 -6.89 -1.07 6.74
C MET A 357 -5.92 -0.06 7.39
N ILE A 358 -6.15 1.25 7.21
CA ILE A 358 -5.17 2.28 7.61
C ILE A 358 -5.59 3.14 8.80
N ALA A 359 -6.67 2.81 9.52
CA ALA A 359 -7.22 3.69 10.54
C ALA A 359 -7.67 3.01 11.84
N HIS A 360 -7.64 1.69 11.98
CA HIS A 360 -8.01 1.04 13.23
C HIS A 360 -6.98 1.31 14.34
N ASN A 361 -5.69 1.14 14.10
CA ASN A 361 -4.59 1.26 15.07
C ASN A 361 -4.61 0.16 16.16
N ASN A 362 -4.02 -0.99 15.83
CA ASN A 362 -3.97 -2.19 16.67
C ASN A 362 -3.62 -1.92 18.16
N ASP A 363 -4.50 -2.33 19.08
CA ASP A 363 -4.35 -2.12 20.52
C ASP A 363 -3.15 -2.84 21.15
N HIS A 364 -2.72 -3.96 20.57
CA HIS A 364 -1.56 -4.73 21.04
C HIS A 364 -0.23 -4.16 20.57
N ALA A 365 -0.25 -3.33 19.53
CA ALA A 365 0.95 -2.81 18.87
C ALA A 365 0.63 -1.49 18.14
N ARG A 366 0.27 -0.48 18.94
CA ARG A 366 -0.19 0.82 18.46
C ARG A 366 0.89 1.59 17.72
N ASP A 367 0.43 2.48 16.85
CA ASP A 367 1.19 3.50 16.13
C ASP A 367 2.18 2.93 15.11
N ILE A 368 2.05 1.64 14.79
CA ILE A 368 2.85 0.95 13.79
C ILE A 368 2.00 0.79 12.52
N PHE A 369 2.59 1.09 11.38
CA PHE A 369 2.04 0.71 10.08
C PHE A 369 3.16 0.09 9.22
N GLN A 370 2.75 -0.66 8.23
CA GLN A 370 3.59 -1.41 7.32
C GLN A 370 3.81 -0.61 6.05
N ILE A 371 5.07 -0.57 5.62
CA ILE A 371 5.51 -0.19 4.28
C ILE A 371 6.04 -1.49 3.68
N SER A 372 5.17 -2.27 3.07
CA SER A 372 5.50 -3.62 2.59
C SER A 372 5.74 -3.57 1.07
N PRO A 373 6.99 -3.47 0.59
CA PRO A 373 7.28 -3.47 -0.85
C PRO A 373 7.05 -4.85 -1.47
N GLY A 374 6.60 -4.85 -2.73
CA GLY A 374 6.65 -6.00 -3.62
C GLY A 374 8.07 -6.46 -3.91
N THR A 375 8.18 -7.49 -4.75
CA THR A 375 9.50 -8.01 -5.12
C THR A 375 10.27 -7.01 -5.99
N GLY A 376 11.56 -6.84 -5.71
CA GLY A 376 12.50 -6.17 -6.60
C GLY A 376 12.89 -4.73 -6.21
N ARG A 377 13.90 -4.22 -6.94
CA ARG A 377 14.52 -2.92 -6.66
C ARG A 377 13.55 -1.74 -6.75
N GLN A 378 12.64 -1.77 -7.71
CA GLN A 378 11.72 -0.65 -7.95
C GLN A 378 10.71 -0.53 -6.80
N SER A 379 10.19 -1.65 -6.30
CA SER A 379 9.34 -1.72 -5.10
C SER A 379 10.08 -1.25 -3.85
N PHE A 380 11.34 -1.66 -3.68
CA PHE A 380 12.17 -1.18 -2.56
C PHE A 380 12.44 0.34 -2.64
N TRP A 381 12.65 0.89 -3.85
CA TRP A 381 12.79 2.33 -4.05
C TRP A 381 11.50 3.08 -3.65
N LEU A 382 10.32 2.54 -3.95
CA LEU A 382 9.05 3.10 -3.48
C LEU A 382 8.95 3.05 -1.95
N ALA A 383 9.34 1.94 -1.32
CA ALA A 383 9.35 1.82 0.14
C ALA A 383 10.31 2.85 0.79
N ASP A 384 11.44 3.13 0.16
CA ASP A 384 12.34 4.21 0.60
C ASP A 384 11.67 5.60 0.49
N GLN A 385 10.95 5.88 -0.60
CA GLN A 385 10.20 7.16 -0.70
C GLN A 385 9.10 7.28 0.37
N ALA A 386 8.41 6.18 0.68
CA ALA A 386 7.44 6.11 1.77
C ALA A 386 8.10 6.29 3.15
N HIS A 387 9.25 5.66 3.37
CA HIS A 387 10.02 5.82 4.60
C HIS A 387 10.47 7.27 4.81
N ILE A 388 10.99 7.93 3.76
CA ILE A 388 11.39 9.34 3.84
C ILE A 388 10.18 10.23 4.15
N ALA A 389 9.02 9.98 3.55
CA ALA A 389 7.78 10.70 3.90
C ALA A 389 7.46 10.52 5.40
N ASN A 390 7.51 9.30 5.92
CA ASN A 390 7.26 9.03 7.33
C ASN A 390 8.26 9.72 8.27
N GLU A 391 9.56 9.75 7.95
CA GLU A 391 10.55 10.47 8.76
C GLU A 391 10.28 11.98 8.76
N ILE A 392 9.96 12.57 7.60
CA ILE A 392 9.58 14.00 7.52
C ILE A 392 8.36 14.28 8.41
N TRP A 393 7.35 13.42 8.38
CA TRP A 393 6.18 13.55 9.27
C TRP A 393 6.61 13.54 10.74
N ASN A 394 7.36 12.52 11.16
CA ASN A 394 7.78 12.33 12.55
C ASN A 394 8.69 13.47 13.05
N GLU A 395 9.58 13.99 12.20
CA GLU A 395 10.42 15.15 12.51
C GLU A 395 9.60 16.44 12.63
N SER A 396 8.48 16.54 11.92
CA SER A 396 7.60 17.70 11.94
C SER A 396 6.67 17.74 13.15
N VAL A 397 6.25 16.56 13.65
CA VAL A 397 5.31 16.41 14.76
C VAL A 397 5.68 17.24 16.01
N PRO A 398 6.94 17.23 16.52
CA PRO A 398 7.33 18.06 17.65
C PRO A 398 7.17 19.57 17.42
N VAL A 399 7.27 20.03 16.17
CA VAL A 399 7.09 21.46 15.82
C VAL A 399 5.60 21.79 15.75
N TRP A 400 4.81 20.97 15.06
CA TRP A 400 3.36 21.18 14.96
C TRP A 400 2.65 21.09 16.31
N ASN A 401 3.09 20.21 17.20
CA ASN A 401 2.50 20.05 18.53
C ASN A 401 2.85 21.18 19.52
N ARG A 402 3.67 22.16 19.11
CA ARG A 402 3.85 23.42 19.87
C ARG A 402 2.79 24.47 19.55
N GLN A 403 1.94 24.24 18.53
CA GLN A 403 0.88 25.17 18.19
C GLN A 403 -0.16 25.28 19.33
N PRO A 404 -0.73 26.47 19.60
CA PRO A 404 -1.60 26.68 20.77
C PRO A 404 -2.84 25.79 20.85
N ASP A 405 -3.35 25.31 19.72
CA ASP A 405 -4.51 24.43 19.64
C ASP A 405 -4.19 22.99 20.11
N ARG A 406 -2.92 22.58 20.01
CA ARG A 406 -2.44 21.22 20.32
C ARG A 406 -1.51 21.12 21.53
N ALA A 407 -0.82 22.20 21.89
CA ALA A 407 0.15 22.21 22.98
C ALA A 407 -0.48 21.75 24.31
N GLY A 408 0.13 20.74 24.92
CA GLY A 408 -0.34 20.19 26.21
C GLY A 408 -1.63 19.36 26.13
N ARG A 409 -2.18 19.11 24.94
CA ARG A 409 -3.33 18.21 24.77
C ARG A 409 -2.93 16.75 25.06
N PRO A 410 -3.82 15.93 25.64
CA PRO A 410 -3.59 14.50 25.77
C PRO A 410 -3.72 13.81 24.41
N ARG A 411 -3.24 12.56 24.31
CA ARG A 411 -3.50 11.69 23.16
C ARG A 411 -5.00 11.60 22.87
N GLY A 412 -5.36 11.59 21.59
CA GLY A 412 -6.74 11.40 21.16
C GLY A 412 -7.29 10.05 21.60
N ARG A 413 -8.62 9.99 21.64
CA ARG A 413 -9.38 8.79 21.97
C ARG A 413 -10.30 8.49 20.80
N ARG A 414 -10.52 7.20 20.52
CA ARG A 414 -11.57 6.77 19.60
C ARG A 414 -12.92 7.34 20.04
N SER A 415 -13.80 7.61 19.08
CA SER A 415 -15.12 8.16 19.35
C SER A 415 -16.01 7.11 20.01
N PRO A 416 -16.58 7.37 21.20
CA PRO A 416 -17.58 6.48 21.78
C PRO A 416 -18.75 6.32 20.80
N HIS A 417 -19.01 5.09 20.37
CA HIS A 417 -20.06 4.76 19.39
C HIS A 417 -19.90 5.37 17.98
N GLY A 418 -18.72 5.91 17.63
CA GLY A 418 -18.44 6.39 16.26
C GLY A 418 -19.18 7.65 15.80
N ALA A 419 -20.12 8.19 16.58
CA ALA A 419 -21.01 9.27 16.15
C ALA A 419 -20.37 10.67 16.20
N ALA A 420 -19.47 10.90 17.15
CA ALA A 420 -18.84 12.20 17.35
C ALA A 420 -17.46 12.26 16.68
N ILE A 421 -17.07 13.42 16.15
CA ILE A 421 -15.69 13.61 15.70
C ILE A 421 -14.80 13.68 16.95
N PRO A 422 -13.74 12.86 17.07
CA PRO A 422 -12.80 12.93 18.20
C PRO A 422 -12.27 14.35 18.42
N GLU A 423 -11.97 14.72 19.66
CA GLU A 423 -11.44 16.06 19.99
C GLU A 423 -10.08 16.33 19.31
N VAL A 424 -9.65 17.59 19.32
CA VAL A 424 -8.29 17.93 18.85
C VAL A 424 -7.26 17.34 19.81
N ALA A 425 -6.34 16.54 19.26
CA ALA A 425 -5.22 15.93 19.96
C ALA A 425 -3.87 16.37 19.34
N PRO A 426 -2.73 16.06 19.96
CA PRO A 426 -1.44 16.20 19.31
C PRO A 426 -1.38 15.34 18.05
N PHE A 427 -0.69 15.82 17.01
CA PHE A 427 -0.33 14.94 15.89
C PHE A 427 0.49 13.77 16.39
N LEU A 428 0.21 12.59 15.86
CA LEU A 428 0.83 11.35 16.27
C LEU A 428 2.07 11.06 15.42
N ALA A 429 3.22 10.86 16.06
CA ALA A 429 4.35 10.24 15.40
C ALA A 429 4.06 8.74 15.23
N VAL A 430 4.21 8.23 14.00
CA VAL A 430 3.88 6.84 13.64
C VAL A 430 5.11 6.10 13.12
N GLU A 431 5.25 4.83 13.48
CA GLU A 431 6.34 3.95 13.08
C GLU A 431 6.00 3.21 11.77
N GLY A 432 6.51 3.72 10.65
CA GLY A 432 6.47 3.02 9.36
C GLY A 432 7.58 1.97 9.26
N GLN A 433 7.22 0.70 9.37
CA GLN A 433 8.16 -0.43 9.26
C GLN A 433 8.29 -0.89 7.81
N VAL A 434 9.51 -1.02 7.30
CA VAL A 434 9.74 -1.51 5.93
C VAL A 434 9.83 -3.04 5.96
N ARG A 435 8.72 -3.71 5.65
CA ARG A 435 8.60 -5.18 5.74
C ARG A 435 8.74 -5.82 4.37
N LEU A 436 9.97 -6.22 4.05
CA LEU A 436 10.28 -6.93 2.80
C LEU A 436 9.46 -8.24 2.66
N PRO A 437 9.30 -8.81 1.45
CA PRO A 437 8.53 -10.03 1.25
C PRO A 437 8.98 -11.24 2.08
N ALA A 438 10.26 -11.30 2.48
CA ALA A 438 10.78 -12.36 3.34
C ALA A 438 10.47 -12.15 4.84
N ASP A 439 9.90 -11.00 5.22
CA ASP A 439 9.43 -10.76 6.57
C ASP A 439 8.15 -11.56 6.83
N PRO A 440 8.11 -12.41 7.88
CA PRO A 440 6.90 -13.17 8.22
C PRO A 440 5.73 -12.28 8.65
N HIS A 441 5.97 -11.01 8.96
CA HIS A 441 4.94 -10.02 9.29
C HIS A 441 4.60 -9.11 8.11
N SER A 442 5.20 -9.30 6.92
CA SER A 442 4.78 -8.58 5.73
C SER A 442 3.43 -9.12 5.26
N THR A 443 2.42 -8.26 5.23
CA THR A 443 1.06 -8.61 4.79
C THR A 443 0.83 -8.38 3.30
N ILE A 444 1.89 -8.19 2.51
CA ILE A 444 1.74 -7.98 1.06
C ILE A 444 1.01 -9.12 0.36
N PHE A 445 1.03 -10.34 0.92
CA PHE A 445 0.40 -11.54 0.38
C PHE A 445 -1.08 -11.72 0.75
N ASN A 446 -1.72 -10.72 1.35
CA ASN A 446 -3.10 -10.82 1.84
C ASN A 446 -4.07 -9.86 1.13
N THR A 447 -3.66 -9.20 0.04
CA THR A 447 -4.39 -8.06 -0.51
C THR A 447 -4.03 -7.84 -1.98
N ASP A 448 -4.72 -6.91 -2.65
CA ASP A 448 -4.53 -6.50 -4.04
C ASP A 448 -3.05 -6.25 -4.43
N ALA A 449 -2.25 -5.76 -3.49
CA ALA A 449 -0.82 -5.51 -3.70
C ALA A 449 -0.03 -6.74 -4.15
N GLN A 450 -0.43 -7.95 -3.71
CA GLN A 450 0.19 -9.21 -4.12
C GLN A 450 0.10 -9.39 -5.64
N VAL A 451 -1.08 -9.18 -6.21
CA VAL A 451 -1.35 -9.39 -7.63
C VAL A 451 -0.41 -8.56 -8.50
N PHE A 452 -0.18 -7.30 -8.11
CA PHE A 452 0.79 -6.42 -8.77
C PHE A 452 2.23 -6.91 -8.58
N SER A 453 2.61 -7.28 -7.35
CA SER A 453 3.96 -7.77 -7.03
C SER A 453 4.32 -9.01 -7.85
N ASP A 454 3.42 -9.99 -7.92
CA ASP A 454 3.64 -11.28 -8.58
C ASP A 454 3.74 -11.13 -10.10
N ALA A 455 3.05 -10.13 -10.67
CA ALA A 455 3.19 -9.74 -12.08
C ALA A 455 4.43 -8.87 -12.37
N GLY A 456 5.23 -8.54 -11.34
CA GLY A 456 6.41 -7.69 -11.48
C GLY A 456 6.10 -6.19 -11.64
N VAL A 457 4.87 -5.76 -11.34
CA VAL A 457 4.51 -4.34 -11.27
C VAL A 457 5.05 -3.79 -9.95
N PRO A 458 5.91 -2.74 -9.95
CA PRO A 458 6.48 -2.22 -8.71
C PRO A 458 5.40 -1.68 -7.79
N CYS A 459 5.30 -2.24 -6.58
CA CYS A 459 4.25 -1.88 -5.62
C CYS A 459 4.76 -1.79 -4.18
N VAL A 460 4.00 -1.08 -3.35
CA VAL A 460 4.13 -1.05 -1.89
C VAL A 460 2.74 -1.08 -1.30
N LEU A 461 2.51 -1.96 -0.32
CA LEU A 461 1.35 -1.95 0.52
C LEU A 461 1.58 -1.03 1.73
N PHE A 462 0.66 -0.10 1.95
CA PHE A 462 0.44 0.64 3.18
C PHE A 462 -0.70 -0.01 3.94
N MET A 463 -0.40 -0.59 5.09
CA MET A 463 -1.41 -1.24 5.92
C MET A 463 -1.08 -1.04 7.38
N GLU A 464 -2.06 -1.02 8.27
CA GLU A 464 -1.77 -1.04 9.69
C GLU A 464 -1.00 -2.30 10.13
N ASN A 465 -0.60 -2.35 11.40
CA ASN A 465 -0.02 -3.56 11.96
C ASN A 465 -1.09 -4.65 12.15
N TYR A 466 -1.23 -5.47 11.12
CA TYR A 466 -2.28 -6.47 10.96
C TYR A 466 -2.39 -7.44 12.13
N ASP A 467 -3.62 -7.65 12.57
CA ASP A 467 -4.00 -8.66 13.54
C ASP A 467 -5.36 -9.24 13.16
N ILE A 468 -5.36 -10.45 12.63
CA ILE A 468 -6.56 -11.16 12.18
C ILE A 468 -7.57 -11.40 13.29
N ASN A 469 -7.16 -11.37 14.57
CA ASN A 469 -8.03 -11.65 15.71
C ASN A 469 -8.63 -10.38 16.32
N ARG A 470 -8.36 -9.19 15.76
CA ARG A 470 -8.90 -7.95 16.31
C ARG A 470 -10.41 -7.84 16.04
N ALA A 471 -11.13 -7.22 16.96
CA ALA A 471 -12.50 -6.80 16.71
C ALA A 471 -12.53 -5.77 15.57
N GLY A 472 -13.54 -5.86 14.70
CA GLY A 472 -13.65 -5.00 13.53
C GLY A 472 -12.91 -5.53 12.31
N TYR A 473 -12.41 -6.77 12.31
CA TYR A 473 -11.89 -7.42 11.10
C TYR A 473 -12.94 -8.39 10.55
N HIS A 474 -13.55 -8.02 9.42
CA HIS A 474 -14.62 -8.77 8.76
C HIS A 474 -15.80 -9.10 9.72
N ASP A 475 -16.19 -8.21 10.62
CA ASP A 475 -17.29 -8.44 11.58
C ASP A 475 -18.22 -7.21 11.70
N THR A 476 -19.25 -7.30 12.55
CA THR A 476 -20.19 -6.19 12.81
C THR A 476 -19.58 -4.96 13.50
N HIS A 477 -18.34 -5.04 13.95
CA HIS A 477 -17.62 -3.97 14.63
C HIS A 477 -16.69 -3.18 13.71
N ASP A 478 -16.66 -3.46 12.40
CA ASP A 478 -15.93 -2.62 11.43
C ASP A 478 -16.67 -1.30 11.15
N THR A 479 -16.73 -0.45 12.17
CA THR A 479 -17.53 0.76 12.28
C THR A 479 -16.67 1.96 12.69
N MET A 480 -17.26 3.15 12.67
CA MET A 480 -16.60 4.38 13.10
C MET A 480 -16.14 4.35 14.57
N GLU A 481 -16.69 3.46 15.40
CA GLU A 481 -16.26 3.27 16.79
C GLU A 481 -14.80 2.81 16.89
N ASN A 482 -14.32 2.06 15.90
CA ASN A 482 -12.98 1.48 15.89
C ASN A 482 -11.93 2.33 15.15
N ILE A 483 -12.32 3.48 14.62
CA ILE A 483 -11.40 4.40 13.92
C ILE A 483 -10.60 5.23 14.93
N ASP A 484 -9.27 5.08 14.91
CA ASP A 484 -8.33 6.02 15.53
C ASP A 484 -8.01 7.15 14.54
N LEU A 485 -8.63 8.30 14.76
CA LEU A 485 -8.52 9.45 13.86
C LEU A 485 -7.07 9.98 13.72
N ASP A 486 -6.32 10.05 14.83
CA ASP A 486 -4.98 10.65 14.81
C ASP A 486 -4.02 9.74 14.04
N TYR A 487 -4.13 8.43 14.27
CA TYR A 487 -3.38 7.42 13.53
C TYR A 487 -3.75 7.40 12.05
N GLY A 488 -5.03 7.25 11.73
CA GLY A 488 -5.48 7.15 10.34
C GLY A 488 -5.16 8.42 9.53
N ALA A 489 -5.30 9.60 10.14
CA ALA A 489 -4.92 10.85 9.48
C ALA A 489 -3.41 10.95 9.22
N ALA A 490 -2.57 10.46 10.14
CA ALA A 490 -1.12 10.43 9.98
C ALA A 490 -0.70 9.47 8.84
N VAL A 491 -1.19 8.23 8.85
CA VAL A 491 -0.89 7.23 7.81
C VAL A 491 -1.40 7.70 6.44
N CYS A 492 -2.60 8.26 6.39
CA CYS A 492 -3.17 8.89 5.19
C CYS A 492 -2.27 10.01 4.66
N ALA A 493 -1.83 10.94 5.51
CA ALA A 493 -0.93 12.02 5.12
C ALA A 493 0.40 11.49 4.57
N VAL A 494 1.01 10.51 5.25
CA VAL A 494 2.27 9.87 4.82
C VAL A 494 2.11 9.22 3.45
N THR A 495 1.01 8.50 3.21
CA THR A 495 0.72 7.86 1.92
C THR A 495 0.64 8.90 0.79
N ILE A 496 -0.09 10.00 1.01
CA ILE A 496 -0.23 11.08 0.02
C ILE A 496 1.12 11.73 -0.30
N GLU A 497 1.96 11.97 0.71
CA GLU A 497 3.31 12.50 0.52
C GLU A 497 4.20 11.50 -0.24
N ALA A 498 4.16 10.21 0.09
CA ALA A 498 4.92 9.16 -0.58
C ALA A 498 4.63 9.10 -2.09
N VAL A 499 3.34 9.17 -2.45
CA VAL A 499 2.88 9.23 -3.85
C VAL A 499 3.39 10.50 -4.54
N ALA A 500 3.21 11.67 -3.91
CA ALA A 500 3.66 12.95 -4.48
C ALA A 500 5.18 12.98 -4.69
N ARG A 501 5.95 12.43 -3.75
CA ARG A 501 7.41 12.29 -3.85
C ARG A 501 7.79 11.35 -4.98
N ALA A 502 7.20 10.15 -5.03
CA ALA A 502 7.47 9.19 -6.11
C ALA A 502 7.09 9.75 -7.49
N ALA A 503 6.07 10.59 -7.60
CA ALA A 503 5.69 11.25 -8.83
C ALA A 503 6.62 12.41 -9.24
N THR A 504 7.41 12.95 -8.30
CA THR A 504 8.25 14.14 -8.51
C THR A 504 9.75 13.81 -8.62
N VAL A 505 10.24 12.88 -7.80
CA VAL A 505 11.65 12.48 -7.73
C VAL A 505 11.96 11.53 -8.87
N GLU A 506 13.00 11.79 -9.67
CA GLU A 506 13.44 10.83 -10.69
C GLU A 506 14.04 9.58 -10.05
N GLN A 507 13.72 8.41 -10.60
CA GLN A 507 14.35 7.18 -10.15
C GLN A 507 15.81 7.18 -10.60
N GLY A 508 16.74 7.29 -9.65
CA GLY A 508 18.17 7.21 -9.94
C GLY A 508 18.50 5.94 -10.73
N GLY A 509 19.22 6.08 -11.85
CA GLY A 509 19.81 4.94 -12.56
C GLY A 509 18.95 4.24 -13.62
N GLN A 510 17.80 4.78 -14.03
CA GLN A 510 17.17 4.28 -15.26
C GLN A 510 17.84 4.91 -16.49
N PRO A 511 18.54 4.14 -17.35
CA PRO A 511 19.04 4.68 -18.61
C PRO A 511 17.83 5.21 -19.40
N ARG A 512 17.95 6.44 -19.92
CA ARG A 512 16.99 6.99 -20.88
C ARG A 512 16.95 6.04 -22.07
N VAL A 513 15.98 5.13 -22.12
CA VAL A 513 15.69 4.38 -23.33
C VAL A 513 15.11 5.40 -24.31
N SER A 514 15.99 5.99 -25.13
CA SER A 514 15.56 6.88 -26.19
C SER A 514 14.64 6.06 -27.10
N ALA A 515 13.35 6.36 -27.09
CA ALA A 515 12.36 5.76 -27.97
C ALA A 515 12.66 6.18 -29.42
N ARG A 516 13.62 5.50 -30.04
CA ARG A 516 13.84 5.51 -31.49
C ARG A 516 13.66 4.09 -32.01
N ARG A 517 12.48 3.50 -31.78
CA ARG A 517 12.00 2.38 -32.60
C ARG A 517 11.71 2.93 -34.00
N LYS A 518 12.74 2.98 -34.86
CA LYS A 518 12.52 3.03 -36.30
C LYS A 518 11.75 1.75 -36.66
N ARG A 519 10.50 1.89 -37.08
CA ARG A 519 9.79 0.83 -37.81
C ARG A 519 10.62 0.54 -39.06
N ALA A 520 11.36 -0.56 -39.06
CA ALA A 520 11.85 -1.15 -40.31
C ALA A 520 10.62 -1.71 -41.00
N ALA A 521 10.19 -1.05 -42.07
CA ALA A 521 9.21 -1.59 -42.99
C ALA A 521 9.85 -2.81 -43.67
N VAL A 522 9.36 -4.00 -43.32
CA VAL A 522 9.49 -5.16 -44.18
C VAL A 522 8.52 -4.93 -45.33
N ARG A 523 9.06 -4.67 -46.52
CA ARG A 523 8.32 -4.77 -47.79
C ARG A 523 8.47 -6.19 -48.33
N PRO A 524 7.45 -6.68 -49.05
CA PRO A 524 7.24 -8.10 -49.33
C PRO A 524 8.36 -8.77 -50.12
#